data_AF-A0A7H1Q289-F1
#
_entry.id   AF-A0A7H1Q289-F1
#
_cell.length_a   1.000
_cell.length_b   1.000
_cell.length_c   1.000
_cell.angle_alpha   90.00
_cell.angle_beta   90.00
_cell.angle_gamma   90.00
#
_symmetry.space_group_name_H-M   'P 1'
#
loop_
_entity.id
_entity.type
_entity.pdbx_description
1 polymer ?
#
loop_
_entity_poly.entity_id
_entity_poly.type
_entity_poly.pdbx_seq_one_letter_code
_entity_poly.pdbx_strand_id
1 'polypeptide(L)'
;MRDSYGIGEEAAEFERWRSGWRPEPNPETWWNDFHTWVRDAKARGVALRREGARPVWFYSLADMSWACVLFQDGDRARVWQWGPRRLWDEAVGAYEWWRDRGSPGLHRFGLTVSSSGQRVWLDNPSAESWPLDVSPA
;
A
#
# COMPACT_ATOMS: atom_id res chain seq x y z
N MET A 1 -16.03 2.15 26.94
CA MET A 1 -14.68 2.73 27.14
C MET A 1 -13.74 1.88 26.32
N ARG A 2 -13.29 2.40 25.18
CA ARG A 2 -12.54 1.63 24.17
C ARG A 2 -11.16 2.24 24.14
N ASP A 3 -10.18 1.46 24.55
CA ASP A 3 -8.81 1.92 24.65
C ASP A 3 -8.25 2.29 23.27
N SER A 4 -7.72 3.50 23.17
CA SER A 4 -6.96 3.98 22.03
C SER A 4 -5.50 3.61 22.22
N TYR A 5 -4.99 2.64 21.47
CA TYR A 5 -3.56 2.38 21.38
C TYR A 5 -3.15 2.36 19.91
N GLY A 6 -2.11 3.13 19.56
CA GLY A 6 -1.56 3.25 18.20
C GLY A 6 -1.48 4.66 17.60
N ILE A 7 -1.61 5.74 18.37
CA ILE A 7 -1.38 7.12 17.86
C ILE A 7 -0.43 7.91 18.80
N GLY A 8 0.15 7.28 19.81
CA GLY A 8 1.14 7.94 20.68
C GLY A 8 2.53 7.94 20.05
N GLU A 9 3.05 6.74 19.84
CA GLU A 9 4.40 6.53 19.31
C GLU A 9 4.48 6.80 17.80
N GLU A 10 3.52 6.29 17.03
CA GLU A 10 3.49 6.44 15.56
C GLU A 10 3.20 7.89 15.12
N ALA A 11 2.37 8.63 15.86
CA ALA A 11 2.18 10.06 15.57
C ALA A 11 3.42 10.86 15.98
N ALA A 12 4.10 10.49 17.07
CA ALA A 12 5.36 11.11 17.45
C ALA A 12 6.46 10.81 16.42
N GLU A 13 6.51 9.60 15.86
CA GLU A 13 7.46 9.21 14.83
C GLU A 13 7.15 9.88 13.48
N PHE A 14 5.87 10.01 13.15
CA PHE A 14 5.39 10.80 12.02
C PHE A 14 5.67 12.31 12.18
N GLU A 15 5.50 12.88 13.37
CA GLU A 15 5.87 14.28 13.66
C GLU A 15 7.39 14.49 13.71
N ARG A 16 8.15 13.48 14.17
CA ARG A 16 9.61 13.45 14.06
C ARG A 16 10.03 13.43 12.59
N TRP A 17 9.36 12.64 11.77
CA TRP A 17 9.59 12.63 10.32
C TRP A 17 9.25 13.99 9.67
N ARG A 18 8.12 14.61 10.04
CA ARG A 18 7.75 15.97 9.59
C ARG A 18 8.79 17.03 10.00
N SER A 19 9.43 16.85 11.14
CA SER A 19 10.50 17.73 11.64
C SER A 19 11.91 17.37 11.14
N GLY A 20 12.01 16.43 10.18
CA GLY A 20 13.25 16.16 9.44
C GLY A 20 13.99 14.89 9.86
N TRP A 21 13.55 14.18 10.88
CA TRP A 21 14.09 12.87 11.24
C TRP A 21 13.79 11.84 10.15
N ARG A 22 14.70 10.88 9.94
CA ARG A 22 14.50 9.79 8.96
C ARG A 22 14.86 8.47 9.64
N PRO A 23 14.02 7.43 9.47
CA PRO A 23 14.37 6.09 9.94
C PRO A 23 15.59 5.56 9.19
N GLU A 24 16.32 4.63 9.81
CA GLU A 24 17.43 3.95 9.14
C GLU A 24 16.91 3.15 7.94
N PRO A 25 17.60 3.19 6.79
CA PRO A 25 17.11 2.56 5.57
C PRO A 25 17.23 1.02 5.56
N ASN A 26 17.62 0.39 6.67
CA ASN A 26 17.79 -1.06 6.77
C ASN A 26 16.43 -1.74 7.02
N PRO A 27 15.89 -2.53 6.07
CA PRO A 27 14.62 -3.24 6.25
C PRO A 27 14.60 -4.14 7.49
N GLU A 28 15.69 -4.82 7.84
CA GLU A 28 15.67 -5.80 8.93
C GLU A 28 15.43 -5.19 10.32
N THR A 29 15.66 -3.89 10.51
CA THR A 29 15.50 -3.21 11.80
C THR A 29 14.13 -2.56 12.01
N TRP A 30 13.31 -2.39 10.97
CA TRP A 30 11.94 -1.83 11.10
C TRP A 30 10.82 -2.72 10.55
N TRP A 31 11.14 -3.68 9.68
CA TRP A 31 10.18 -4.49 8.92
C TRP A 31 9.56 -5.66 9.71
N ASN A 32 10.30 -6.26 10.65
CA ASN A 32 9.86 -7.47 11.35
C ASN A 32 8.85 -7.20 12.49
N ASP A 33 9.03 -6.12 13.26
CA ASP A 33 8.18 -5.81 14.41
C ASP A 33 6.85 -5.17 13.98
N PHE A 34 6.88 -4.29 12.98
CA PHE A 34 5.68 -3.62 12.48
C PHE A 34 4.70 -4.59 11.81
N HIS A 35 5.14 -5.54 10.99
CA HIS A 35 4.24 -6.51 10.34
C HIS A 35 3.65 -7.52 11.32
N THR A 36 4.44 -7.98 12.30
CA THR A 36 3.95 -8.78 13.42
C THR A 36 2.86 -8.02 14.17
N TRP A 37 3.10 -6.74 14.43
CA TRP A 37 2.14 -5.86 15.09
C TRP A 37 0.87 -5.63 14.25
N VAL A 38 0.97 -5.32 12.95
CA VAL A 38 -0.18 -5.12 12.05
C VAL A 38 -1.01 -6.40 11.92
N ARG A 39 -0.37 -7.56 11.76
CA ARG A 39 -1.04 -8.87 11.71
C ARG A 39 -1.83 -9.12 12.99
N ASP A 40 -1.21 -8.90 14.13
CA ASP A 40 -1.83 -9.15 15.43
C ASP A 40 -2.92 -8.10 15.74
N ALA A 41 -2.76 -6.84 15.30
CA ALA A 41 -3.79 -5.81 15.39
C ALA A 41 -5.02 -6.15 14.53
N LYS A 42 -4.82 -6.63 13.31
CA LYS A 42 -5.91 -7.14 12.45
C LYS A 42 -6.60 -8.34 13.10
N ALA A 43 -5.84 -9.29 13.66
CA ALA A 43 -6.40 -10.46 14.36
C ALA A 43 -7.24 -10.07 15.59
N ARG A 44 -6.91 -8.95 16.24
CA ARG A 44 -7.68 -8.36 17.36
C ARG A 44 -8.88 -7.51 16.92
N GLY A 45 -9.16 -7.40 15.61
CA GLY A 45 -10.29 -6.64 15.09
C GLY A 45 -10.11 -5.11 15.20
N VAL A 46 -8.86 -4.63 15.22
CA VAL A 46 -8.55 -3.20 15.26
C VAL A 46 -8.93 -2.55 13.94
N ALA A 47 -9.89 -1.62 13.98
CA ALA A 47 -10.13 -0.67 12.91
C ALA A 47 -9.65 0.72 13.38
N LEU A 48 -8.69 1.31 12.67
CA LEU A 48 -8.34 2.72 12.83
C LEU A 48 -9.49 3.58 12.30
N ARG A 49 -10.51 3.77 13.13
CA ARG A 49 -11.55 4.77 12.92
C ARG A 49 -11.55 5.69 14.13
N ARG A 50 -11.08 6.91 13.92
CA ARG A 50 -11.27 8.02 14.85
C ARG A 50 -12.07 9.08 14.11
N GLU A 51 -13.23 9.47 14.63
CA GLU A 51 -14.00 10.68 14.22
C GLU A 51 -13.90 11.04 12.71
N GLY A 52 -14.45 10.20 11.84
CA GLY A 52 -14.51 10.47 10.39
C GLY A 52 -13.18 10.33 9.62
N ALA A 53 -12.07 10.06 10.31
CA ALA A 53 -10.75 9.85 9.73
C ALA A 53 -10.43 8.35 9.59
N ARG A 54 -9.95 7.97 8.40
CA ARG A 54 -9.55 6.59 8.05
C ARG A 54 -8.17 6.62 7.37
N PRO A 55 -7.09 6.28 8.08
CA PRO A 55 -5.78 6.11 7.47
C PRO A 55 -5.68 4.78 6.73
N VAL A 56 -5.09 4.80 5.54
CA VAL A 56 -4.71 3.64 4.75
C VAL A 56 -3.22 3.73 4.44
N TRP A 57 -2.50 2.64 4.68
CA TRP A 57 -1.06 2.58 4.47
C TRP A 57 -0.70 1.62 3.33
N PHE A 58 0.27 2.02 2.52
CA PHE A 58 0.87 1.23 1.44
C PHE A 58 2.36 1.09 1.73
N TYR A 59 2.90 -0.11 1.52
CA TYR A 59 4.31 -0.41 1.69
C TYR A 59 4.80 -1.27 0.53
N SER A 60 5.96 -0.92 -0.01
CA SER A 60 6.67 -1.71 -1.01
C SER A 60 7.55 -2.72 -0.31
N LEU A 61 7.45 -3.99 -0.71
CA LEU A 61 8.27 -5.07 -0.15
C LEU A 61 9.72 -5.04 -0.67
N ALA A 62 10.06 -4.17 -1.64
CA ALA A 62 11.33 -4.25 -2.38
C ALA A 62 12.22 -3.01 -2.27
N ASP A 63 11.67 -1.82 -1.98
CA ASP A 63 12.41 -0.57 -2.18
C ASP A 63 12.13 0.52 -1.14
N MET A 64 11.67 0.15 0.05
CA MET A 64 11.38 1.05 1.18
C MET A 64 10.32 2.13 0.88
N SER A 65 9.66 2.05 -0.28
CA SER A 65 8.60 2.99 -0.63
C SER A 65 7.38 2.78 0.25
N TRP A 66 6.74 3.87 0.63
CA TRP A 66 5.50 3.84 1.40
C TRP A 66 4.58 5.02 1.06
N ALA A 67 3.30 4.87 1.37
CA ALA A 67 2.32 5.95 1.37
C ALA A 67 1.33 5.83 2.54
N CYS A 68 0.91 6.95 3.09
CA CYS A 68 -0.17 7.09 4.05
C CYS A 68 -1.25 8.00 3.47
N VAL A 69 -2.48 7.51 3.43
CA VAL A 69 -3.63 8.22 2.90
C VAL A 69 -4.64 8.37 4.02
N LEU A 70 -4.84 9.60 4.47
CA LEU A 70 -5.84 9.93 5.47
C LEU A 70 -7.11 10.38 4.75
N PHE A 71 -8.09 9.49 4.67
CA PHE A 71 -9.43 9.86 4.26
C PHE A 71 -10.14 10.57 5.40
N GLN A 72 -10.77 11.69 5.10
CA GLN A 72 -11.66 12.40 6.02
C GLN A 72 -13.03 12.53 5.36
N ASP A 73 -14.08 12.20 6.10
CA ASP A 73 -15.44 12.27 5.57
C ASP A 73 -15.78 13.73 5.17
N GLY A 74 -16.16 13.93 3.90
CA GLY A 74 -16.52 15.25 3.36
C GLY A 74 -15.35 16.15 2.94
N ASP A 75 -14.09 15.69 3.05
CA ASP A 75 -12.90 16.45 2.63
C ASP A 75 -12.01 15.64 1.67
N ARG A 76 -11.07 16.31 1.01
CA ARG A 76 -10.03 15.68 0.19
C ARG A 76 -9.11 14.85 1.08
N ALA A 77 -8.73 13.67 0.59
CA ALA A 77 -7.74 12.85 1.26
C ALA A 77 -6.39 13.58 1.34
N ARG A 78 -5.73 13.49 2.50
CA ARG A 78 -4.35 13.95 2.66
C ARG A 78 -3.42 12.77 2.42
N VAL A 79 -2.38 12.99 1.63
CA VAL A 79 -1.44 11.94 1.21
C VAL A 79 -0.03 12.33 1.62
N TRP A 80 0.65 11.41 2.28
CA TRP A 80 2.09 11.45 2.51
C TRP A 80 2.72 10.24 1.86
N GLN A 81 3.83 10.41 1.16
CA GLN A 81 4.51 9.31 0.48
C GLN A 81 6.00 9.57 0.38
N TRP A 82 6.78 8.49 0.39
CA TRP A 82 8.24 8.54 0.35
C TRP A 82 8.80 7.26 -0.28
N GLY A 83 10.02 7.35 -0.79
CA GLY A 83 10.73 6.29 -1.48
C GLY A 83 10.88 6.55 -2.98
N PRO A 84 11.59 5.67 -3.70
CA PRO A 84 11.76 5.75 -5.15
C PRO A 84 10.43 5.62 -5.89
N ARG A 85 9.42 4.95 -5.30
CA ARG A 85 8.07 4.83 -5.85
C ARG A 85 7.06 5.68 -5.11
N ARG A 86 6.09 6.20 -5.85
CA ARG A 86 4.96 6.97 -5.32
C ARG A 86 3.73 6.06 -5.27
N LEU A 87 3.69 5.20 -4.25
CA LEU A 87 2.73 4.07 -4.20
C LEU A 87 1.26 4.49 -4.26
N TRP A 88 0.90 5.65 -3.69
CA TRP A 88 -0.47 6.15 -3.81
C TRP A 88 -0.79 6.56 -5.25
N ASP A 89 0.13 7.26 -5.91
CA ASP A 89 -0.05 7.70 -7.30
C ASP A 89 -0.14 6.49 -8.24
N GLU A 90 0.63 5.43 -7.98
CA GLU A 90 0.51 4.16 -8.71
C GLU A 90 -0.84 3.47 -8.48
N ALA A 91 -1.33 3.45 -7.24
CA ALA A 91 -2.64 2.87 -6.92
C ALA A 91 -3.78 3.65 -7.59
N VAL A 92 -3.70 4.98 -7.60
CA VAL A 92 -4.66 5.85 -8.33
C VAL A 92 -4.57 5.59 -9.83
N GLY A 93 -3.36 5.53 -10.40
CA GLY A 93 -3.15 5.25 -11.82
C GLY A 93 -3.71 3.88 -12.22
N ALA A 94 -3.51 2.85 -11.40
CA ALA A 94 -4.08 1.52 -11.63
C ALA A 94 -5.62 1.53 -11.54
N TYR A 95 -6.19 2.29 -10.60
CA TYR A 95 -7.64 2.45 -10.47
C TYR A 95 -8.25 3.18 -11.66
N GLU A 96 -7.64 4.27 -12.13
CA GLU A 96 -8.08 5.00 -13.31
C GLU A 96 -8.00 4.13 -14.56
N TRP A 97 -6.87 3.44 -14.75
CA TRP A 97 -6.68 2.46 -15.82
C TRP A 97 -7.79 1.39 -15.82
N TRP A 98 -8.15 0.87 -14.65
CA TRP A 98 -9.19 -0.15 -14.49
C TRP A 98 -10.58 0.41 -14.80
N ARG A 99 -10.89 1.61 -14.30
CA ARG A 99 -12.15 2.30 -14.56
C ARG A 99 -12.33 2.59 -16.05
N ASP A 100 -11.28 3.03 -16.73
CA ASP A 100 -11.29 3.37 -18.15
C ASP A 100 -11.51 2.12 -19.04
N ARG A 101 -11.26 0.92 -18.51
CA ARG A 101 -11.58 -0.38 -19.13
C ARG A 101 -12.97 -0.90 -18.79
N GLY A 102 -13.80 -0.07 -18.18
CA GLY A 102 -15.16 -0.43 -17.76
C GLY A 102 -15.16 -1.33 -16.53
N SER A 103 -14.17 -1.19 -15.65
CA SER A 103 -14.11 -1.90 -14.38
C SER A 103 -14.16 -3.42 -14.54
N PRO A 104 -13.28 -4.03 -15.36
CA PRO A 104 -13.35 -5.45 -15.70
C PRO A 104 -13.28 -6.32 -14.44
N GLY A 105 -14.12 -7.36 -14.41
CA GLY A 105 -14.06 -8.40 -13.39
C GLY A 105 -12.84 -9.31 -13.59
N LEU A 106 -12.44 -10.00 -12.52
CA LEU A 106 -11.26 -10.89 -12.51
C LEU A 106 -11.27 -11.97 -13.61
N HIS A 107 -12.44 -12.41 -14.07
CA HIS A 107 -12.58 -13.42 -15.12
C HIS A 107 -12.06 -12.97 -16.51
N ARG A 108 -11.89 -11.66 -16.73
CA ARG A 108 -11.29 -11.12 -17.96
C ARG A 108 -9.77 -11.08 -17.90
N PHE A 109 -9.20 -11.19 -16.70
CA PHE A 109 -7.77 -11.30 -16.54
C PHE A 109 -7.34 -12.74 -16.76
N GLY A 110 -6.21 -12.91 -17.42
CA GLY A 110 -5.56 -14.20 -17.56
C GLY A 110 -4.08 -14.15 -17.23
N LEU A 111 -3.49 -15.33 -17.11
CA LEU A 111 -2.07 -15.53 -16.80
C LEU A 111 -1.49 -16.48 -17.83
N THR A 112 -0.40 -16.06 -18.47
CA THR A 112 0.43 -16.94 -19.31
C THR A 112 1.71 -17.24 -18.57
N VAL A 113 2.01 -18.54 -18.40
CA VAL A 113 3.25 -19.04 -17.81
C VAL A 113 4.03 -19.78 -18.89
N SER A 114 5.31 -19.45 -19.03
CA SER A 114 6.20 -20.05 -20.03
C SER A 114 7.62 -20.17 -19.48
N SER A 115 8.51 -20.82 -20.22
CA SER A 115 9.94 -20.87 -19.87
C SER A 115 10.61 -19.49 -19.87
N SER A 116 10.04 -18.49 -20.54
CA SER A 116 10.54 -17.11 -20.54
C SER A 116 9.94 -16.24 -19.43
N GLY A 117 9.13 -16.81 -18.54
CA GLY A 117 8.53 -16.11 -17.41
C GLY A 117 6.99 -16.06 -17.43
N GLN A 118 6.45 -15.18 -16.59
CA GLN A 118 5.02 -15.06 -16.33
C GLN A 118 4.50 -13.69 -16.76
N ARG A 119 3.30 -13.67 -17.35
CA ARG A 119 2.63 -12.45 -17.80
C ARG A 119 1.15 -12.48 -17.47
N VAL A 120 0.65 -11.40 -16.86
CA VAL A 120 -0.78 -11.16 -16.69
C VAL A 120 -1.27 -10.36 -17.88
N TRP A 121 -2.51 -10.59 -18.30
CA TRP A 121 -3.13 -9.87 -19.42
C TRP A 121 -4.62 -9.65 -19.17
N LEU A 122 -5.20 -8.70 -19.91
CA LEU A 122 -6.64 -8.44 -19.94
C LEU A 122 -7.19 -8.82 -21.32
N ASP A 123 -8.20 -9.69 -21.35
CA ASP A 123 -8.89 -10.27 -22.52
C ASP A 123 -8.03 -11.09 -23.49
N ASN A 124 -6.89 -10.54 -23.93
CA ASN A 124 -6.02 -11.14 -24.92
C ASN A 124 -4.53 -10.89 -24.58
N PRO A 125 -3.71 -11.96 -24.44
CA PRO A 125 -2.28 -11.85 -24.13
C PRO A 125 -1.45 -11.06 -25.15
N SER A 126 -1.90 -10.92 -26.40
CA SER A 126 -1.19 -10.16 -27.44
C SER A 126 -1.58 -8.69 -27.51
N ALA A 127 -2.68 -8.29 -26.87
CA ALA A 127 -3.17 -6.90 -26.89
C ALA A 127 -2.62 -6.09 -25.71
N GLU A 128 -2.86 -6.56 -24.48
CA GLU A 128 -2.45 -5.86 -23.27
C GLU A 128 -1.94 -6.86 -22.23
N SER A 129 -0.64 -6.82 -21.95
CA SER A 129 -0.01 -7.72 -20.98
C SER A 129 1.15 -7.07 -20.23
N TRP A 130 1.34 -7.49 -18.98
CA TRP A 130 2.40 -7.02 -18.09
C TRP A 130 3.22 -8.20 -17.57
N PRO A 131 4.55 -8.06 -17.48
CA PRO A 131 5.36 -9.06 -16.80
C PRO A 131 4.97 -9.11 -15.32
N LEU A 132 4.91 -10.32 -14.76
CA LEU A 132 4.75 -10.50 -13.33
C LEU A 132 6.15 -10.71 -12.75
N ASP A 133 6.68 -9.65 -12.14
CA ASP A 133 8.00 -9.69 -11.53
C ASP A 133 7.89 -10.34 -10.14
N VAL A 134 8.21 -11.62 -10.08
CA VAL A 134 8.39 -12.34 -8.80
C VAL A 134 9.84 -12.21 -8.36
N SER A 135 10.31 -10.99 -8.06
CA SER A 135 11.55 -10.89 -7.28
C SER A 135 11.30 -11.58 -5.94
N PRO A 136 12.05 -12.64 -5.59
CA PRO A 136 11.95 -13.23 -4.27
C PRO A 136 12.40 -12.19 -3.25
N ALA A 137 11.60 -12.04 -2.20
CA ALA A 137 11.95 -11.26 -1.01
C ALA A 137 13.19 -11.84 -0.31
#